data_AF-A8TY83-F1
#
_entry.id   AF-A8TY83-F1
#
_cell.length_a   1.000
_cell.length_b   1.000
_cell.length_c   1.000
_cell.angle_alpha   90.00
_cell.angle_beta   90.00
_cell.angle_gamma   90.00
#
_symmetry.space_group_name_H-M   'P 1'
#
loop_
_entity.id
_entity.type
_entity.pdbx_description
1 polymer ?
#
loop_
_entity_poly.entity_id
_entity_poly.type
_entity_poly.pdbx_seq_one_letter_code
_entity_poly.pdbx_strand_id
1 'polypeptide(L)' 'MAWIFGDFRLDPERFELSCGSELVRLEPQVLALICLLVRHHDRMVTKDEIVDKIWHGQSVSDASISSRIRSAR' A
#
# COMPACT_ATOMS: atom_id res chain seq x y z
N MET A 1 -13.34 -8.21 1.13
CA MET A 1 -12.88 -8.92 -0.09
C MET A 1 -11.35 -8.83 -0.16
N ALA A 2 -10.63 -9.95 -0.13
CA ALA A 2 -9.16 -9.97 -0.14
C ALA A 2 -8.60 -10.09 -1.57
N TRP A 3 -7.47 -9.44 -1.82
CA TRP A 3 -6.75 -9.45 -3.10
C TRP A 3 -5.54 -10.37 -2.99
N ILE A 4 -5.27 -11.15 -4.04
CA ILE A 4 -4.14 -12.08 -4.09
C ILE A 4 -3.29 -11.74 -5.30
N PHE A 5 -1.99 -11.56 -5.10
CA PHE A 5 -1.01 -11.29 -6.15
C PHE A 5 0.30 -12.03 -5.85
N GLY A 6 0.55 -13.10 -6.60
CA GLY A 6 1.62 -14.06 -6.27
C GLY A 6 1.36 -14.71 -4.91
N ASP A 7 2.38 -14.74 -4.06
CA ASP A 7 2.28 -15.27 -2.69
C ASP A 7 1.66 -14.27 -1.70
N PHE A 8 1.39 -13.03 -2.12
CA PHE A 8 0.84 -12.01 -1.25
C PHE A 8 -0.68 -12.03 -1.23
N ARG A 9 -1.25 -11.96 -0.03
CA ARG A 9 -2.67 -11.79 0.22
C ARG A 9 -2.91 -10.52 1.03
N LEU A 10 -3.60 -9.56 0.42
CA LEU A 10 -3.98 -8.29 1.01
C LEU A 10 -5.46 -8.32 1.40
N ASP A 11 -5.75 -8.10 2.68
CA ASP A 11 -7.10 -7.90 3.18
C ASP A 11 -7.31 -6.41 3.54
N PRO A 12 -7.95 -5.63 2.65
CA PRO A 12 -8.21 -4.22 2.90
C PRO A 12 -9.32 -3.97 3.94
N GLU A 13 -10.11 -4.97 4.32
CA GLU A 13 -11.10 -4.86 5.40
C GLU A 13 -10.44 -5.05 6.77
N ARG A 14 -9.45 -5.95 6.83
CA ARG A 14 -8.68 -6.21 8.06
C ARG A 14 -7.45 -5.33 8.22
N PHE A 15 -7.05 -4.61 7.17
CA PHE A 15 -5.78 -3.90 7.15
C PHE A 15 -4.62 -4.87 7.45
N GLU A 16 -4.62 -6.01 6.74
CA GLU A 16 -3.59 -7.04 6.84
C GLU A 16 -2.98 -7.36 5.47
N LEU A 17 -1.65 -7.51 5.43
CA LEU A 17 -0.95 -8.12 4.31
C LEU A 17 -0.26 -9.39 4.82
N SER A 18 -0.37 -10.47 4.06
CA SER A 18 0.33 -11.73 4.33
C SER A 18 1.10 -12.19 3.11
N CYS A 19 2.22 -12.87 3.33
CA CYS A 19 2.99 -13.56 2.30
C CYS A 19 2.95 -15.05 2.63
N GLY A 20 2.23 -15.83 1.81
CA GLY A 20 1.89 -17.21 2.12
C GLY A 20 1.06 -17.30 3.40
N SER A 21 1.63 -17.93 4.44
CA SER A 21 1.02 -18.07 5.77
C SER A 21 1.50 -17.03 6.78
N GLU A 22 2.48 -16.17 6.44
CA GLU A 22 3.07 -15.21 7.36
C GLU A 22 2.45 -13.82 7.23
N LEU A 23 2.16 -13.17 8.36
CA LEU A 23 1.67 -11.80 8.39
C LEU A 23 2.83 -10.81 8.21
N VAL A 24 2.75 -9.97 7.18
CA VAL A 24 3.75 -8.93 6.91
C VAL A 24 3.41 -7.71 7.75
N ARG A 25 4.23 -7.42 8.77
CA ARG A 25 4.08 -6.19 9.55
C ARG A 25 4.56 -4.99 8.74
N LEU A 26 3.61 -4.23 8.25
CA LEU A 26 3.85 -2.97 7.55
C LEU A 26 3.36 -1.80 8.39
N GLU A 27 3.94 -0.62 8.15
CA GLU A 27 3.37 0.61 8.65
C GLU A 27 1.96 0.81 8.05
N PRO A 28 0.99 1.33 8.81
CA PRO A 28 -0.37 1.58 8.33
C PRO A 28 -0.42 2.41 7.04
N GLN A 29 0.50 3.36 6.86
CA GLN A 29 0.59 4.17 5.64
C GLN A 29 0.99 3.36 4.40
N VAL A 30 1.92 2.41 4.54
CA VAL A 30 2.31 1.54 3.43
C VAL A 30 1.15 0.67 3.01
N LEU A 31 0.43 0.13 3.99
CA LEU A 31 -0.71 -0.72 3.70
C LEU A 31 -1.85 0.06 3.07
N ALA A 32 -2.11 1.27 3.56
CA ALA A 32 -3.10 2.17 2.98
C ALA A 32 -2.77 2.51 1.52
N LEU A 33 -1.49 2.74 1.20
CA LEU A 33 -1.02 2.96 -0.17
C LEU A 33 -1.28 1.74 -1.06
N ILE A 34 -0.90 0.54 -0.63
CA ILE A 34 -1.12 -0.70 -1.40
C ILE A 34 -2.63 -0.91 -1.62
N CYS A 35 -3.45 -0.72 -0.58
CA CYS A 35 -4.90 -0.78 -0.69
C CYS A 35 -5.46 0.24 -1.70
N LEU A 36 -4.94 1.46 -1.73
CA LEU A 36 -5.36 2.49 -2.67
C LEU A 36 -5.04 2.10 -4.12
N LEU A 37 -3.83 1.62 -4.37
CA LEU A 37 -3.39 1.19 -5.71
C LEU A 37 -4.22 0.00 -6.21
N VAL A 38 -4.46 -0.99 -5.35
CA VAL A 38 -5.24 -2.18 -5.69
C VAL A 38 -6.72 -1.83 -5.95
N ARG A 39 -7.30 -0.93 -5.16
CA ARG A 39 -8.68 -0.43 -5.38
C ARG A 39 -8.83 0.36 -6.68
N HIS A 40 -7.77 0.95 -7.20
CA HIS A 40 -7.75 1.73 -8.42
C HIS A 40 -6.89 1.09 -9.52
N HIS A 41 -6.75 -0.24 -9.51
CA HIS A 41 -5.91 -0.96 -10.48
C HIS A 41 -6.35 -0.80 -11.95
N ASP A 42 -7.57 -0.33 -12.17
CA ASP A 42 -8.18 -0.04 -13.47
C ASP A 42 -7.78 1.32 -14.05
N ARG A 43 -7.09 2.17 -13.27
CA ARG A 43 -6.67 3.50 -13.69
C ARG A 43 -5.30 3.89 -13.16
N MET A 44 -4.72 4.91 -13.77
CA MET A 44 -3.51 5.53 -13.22
C MET A 44 -3.84 6.30 -11.95
N VAL A 45 -3.11 6.02 -10.87
CA VAL A 45 -3.13 6.79 -9.61
C VAL A 45 -1.92 7.72 -9.60
N THR A 46 -2.13 9.02 -9.48
CA THR A 46 -1.04 10.01 -9.48
C THR A 46 -0.43 10.16 -8.09
N LYS A 47 0.80 10.69 -8.04
CA LYS A 47 1.49 10.98 -6.78
C LYS A 47 0.70 11.96 -5.91
N ASP A 48 0.11 12.99 -6.51
CA ASP A 48 -0.69 13.98 -5.77
C ASP A 48 -1.91 13.33 -5.12
N GLU A 49 -2.58 12.41 -5.82
CA GLU A 49 -3.71 11.66 -5.27
C GLU A 49 -3.30 10.74 -4.10
N ILE A 50 -2.11 10.15 -4.18
CA ILE A 50 -1.54 9.34 -3.08
C ILE A 50 -1.25 10.22 -1.86
N VAL A 51 -0.61 11.37 -2.07
CA VAL A 51 -0.28 12.32 -0.99
C VAL A 51 -1.56 12.86 -0.34
N ASP A 52 -2.56 13.19 -1.12
CA ASP A 52 -3.85 13.67 -0.63
C ASP A 52 -4.59 12.58 0.19
N LYS A 53 -4.70 11.36 -0.35
CA LYS A 53 -5.49 10.29 0.29
C LYS A 53 -4.80 9.59 1.46
N ILE A 54 -3.47 9.45 1.45
CA ILE A 54 -2.72 8.69 2.47
C ILE A 54 -2.08 9.62 3.51
N TRP A 55 -1.64 10.80 3.08
CA TRP A 55 -0.93 11.77 3.92
C TRP A 55 -1.76 13.01 4.25
N HIS A 56 -3.03 13.08 3.82
CA HIS A 56 -3.90 14.24 4.06
C HIS A 56 -3.24 15.57 3.68
N GLY A 57 -2.44 15.57 2.60
CA GLY A 57 -1.69 16.75 2.15
C GLY A 57 -0.36 17.00 2.87
N GLN A 58 0.15 16.08 3.70
CA GLN A 58 1.49 16.19 4.27
C GLN A 58 2.56 15.85 3.21
N SER A 59 3.47 16.79 2.95
CA SER A 59 4.57 16.62 1.99
C SER A 59 5.51 15.49 2.43
N VAL A 60 5.45 14.36 1.73
CA VAL A 60 6.33 13.22 1.95
C VAL A 60 7.29 13.06 0.78
N SER A 61 8.59 12.98 1.10
CA SER A 61 9.68 12.91 0.15
C SER A 61 9.64 11.63 -0.69
N ASP A 62 10.08 11.69 -1.96
CA ASP A 62 10.20 10.50 -2.82
C ASP A 62 11.09 9.41 -2.22
N ALA A 63 12.07 9.79 -1.40
CA ALA A 63 12.89 8.88 -0.63
C ALA A 63 12.10 8.07 0.39
N SER A 64 11.06 8.65 1.00
CA SER A 64 10.20 8.01 1.99
C SER A 64 9.22 7.02 1.36
N ILE A 65 8.78 7.29 0.13
CA ILE A 65 7.95 6.37 -0.69
C ILE A 65 8.83 5.24 -1.23
N SER A 66 9.98 5.57 -1.82
CA SER A 66 10.93 4.61 -2.36
C SER A 66 11.51 3.69 -1.28
N SER A 67 11.79 4.22 -0.09
CA SER A 67 12.27 3.46 1.06
C SER A 67 11.23 2.44 1.56
N ARG A 68 9.94 2.82 1.57
CA ARG A 68 8.83 1.93 1.94
C ARG A 68 8.56 0.85 0.91
N ILE A 69 8.63 1.19 -0.38
CA ILE A 69 8.58 0.20 -1.47
C ILE A 69 9.76 -0.78 -1.35
N ARG A 70 10.95 -0.28 -0.98
CA ARG A 70 12.13 -1.12 -0.76
C ARG A 70 12.02 -2.01 0.48
N SER A 71 11.29 -1.58 1.50
CA SER A 71 11.01 -2.36 2.71
C SER A 71 9.94 -3.42 2.51
N ALA A 72 9.08 -3.29 1.49
CA ALA A 72 8.08 -4.28 1.13
C ALA A 72 8.62 -5.38 0.19
N ARG A 73 9.89 -5.29 -0.21
CA ARG A 73 10.57 -6.25 -1.08
C ARG A 73 11.38 -7.27 -0.29
#